data_AF-A0A353PUD7-F1
#
_entry.id   AF-A0A353PUD7-F1
#
_cell.length_a   1.000
_cell.length_b   1.000
_cell.length_c   1.000
_cell.angle_alpha   90.00
_cell.angle_beta   90.00
_cell.angle_gamma   90.00
#
_symmetry.space_group_name_H-M   'P 1'
#
loop_
_entity.id
_entity.type
_entity.pdbx_description
1 polymer ?
#
loop_
_entity_poly.entity_id
_entity_poly.type
_entity_poly.pdbx_seq_one_letter_code
_entity_poly.pdbx_strand_id
1 'polypeptide(L)'
;RFEMTKILPPSSLSIVFFLSILLVFIAWRILYRTKEGELFRISGKAEEFSLYAGFKTKRYNIIAMSISGALHGLVGYIAVVSIHHTCHSGFYLGLGWNALSVALIAKSYPLLLIPASFILAYLFSASDYAVLFYSMPFNASFLIQGIVLFAIAASHIGGKKNG
;
A
#
# COMPACT_ATOMS: atom_id res chain seq x y z
N ARG A 1 -11.39 1.00 26.87
CA ARG A 1 -10.05 1.50 26.49
C ARG A 1 -9.42 0.44 25.59
N PHE A 2 -9.47 0.62 24.27
CA PHE A 2 -8.96 -0.38 23.31
C PHE A 2 -7.46 -0.16 23.11
N GLU A 3 -6.63 -0.74 23.98
CA GLU A 3 -5.18 -0.74 23.81
C GLU A 3 -4.77 -2.09 23.24
N MET A 4 -4.40 -2.13 21.95
CA MET A 4 -3.66 -3.27 21.43
C MET A 4 -2.22 -3.20 21.97
N THR A 5 -1.82 -4.28 22.61
CA THR A 5 -0.57 -4.50 23.36
C THR A 5 0.64 -3.81 22.74
N LYS A 6 1.09 -2.71 23.38
CA LYS A 6 2.38 -2.05 23.13
C LYS A 6 3.48 -2.93 23.69
N ILE A 7 4.42 -3.37 22.85
CA ILE A 7 5.48 -4.31 23.27
C ILE A 7 6.70 -3.57 23.85
N LEU A 8 6.90 -2.28 23.56
CA LEU A 8 8.00 -1.45 24.11
C LEU A 8 7.52 -0.01 24.41
N PRO A 9 7.58 0.48 25.66
CA PRO A 9 7.40 1.91 25.97
C PRO A 9 8.76 2.59 25.76
N PRO A 10 9.00 3.31 24.65
CA PRO A 10 8.32 4.54 24.19
C PRO A 10 7.97 4.54 22.68
N SER A 11 7.93 3.37 22.04
CA SER A 11 7.75 3.25 20.59
C SER A 11 6.30 2.90 20.23
N SER A 12 5.78 3.50 19.17
CA SER A 12 4.47 3.20 18.57
C SER A 12 4.43 1.83 17.85
N LEU A 13 5.37 0.93 18.17
CA LEU A 13 5.50 -0.37 17.54
C LEU A 13 4.39 -1.30 18.04
N SER A 14 3.33 -1.34 17.26
CA SER A 14 2.12 -2.11 17.55
C SER A 14 2.20 -3.48 16.90
N ILE A 15 1.34 -4.42 17.34
CA ILE A 15 1.15 -5.76 16.74
C ILE A 15 0.95 -5.70 15.20
N VAL A 16 0.49 -4.54 14.71
CA VAL A 16 0.28 -4.19 13.30
C VAL A 16 1.53 -4.38 12.45
N PHE A 17 2.74 -4.15 12.97
CA PHE A 17 3.97 -4.37 12.20
C PHE A 17 4.13 -5.85 11.82
N PHE A 18 3.95 -6.76 12.78
CA PHE A 18 3.99 -8.20 12.55
C PHE A 18 2.83 -8.66 11.66
N LEU A 19 1.63 -8.11 11.87
CA LEU A 19 0.46 -8.40 11.04
C LEU A 19 0.67 -7.98 9.58
N SER A 20 1.28 -6.82 9.33
CA SER A 20 1.61 -6.35 7.99
C SER A 20 2.62 -7.27 7.30
N ILE A 21 3.67 -7.70 7.99
CA ILE A 21 4.64 -8.67 7.46
C ILE A 21 3.92 -9.98 7.09
N LEU A 22 3.02 -10.46 7.95
CA LEU A 22 2.27 -11.68 7.74
C LEU A 22 1.34 -11.56 6.52
N LEU A 23 0.63 -10.44 6.38
CA LEU A 23 -0.24 -10.17 5.24
C LEU A 23 0.53 -10.11 3.92
N VAL A 24 1.69 -9.46 3.88
CA VAL A 24 2.55 -9.44 2.69
C VAL A 24 3.01 -10.86 2.33
N PHE A 25 3.39 -11.66 3.32
CA PHE A 25 3.81 -13.04 3.09
C PHE A 25 2.66 -13.93 2.60
N ILE A 26 1.46 -13.79 3.17
CA ILE A 26 0.25 -14.48 2.72
C ILE A 26 -0.07 -14.09 1.28
N ALA A 27 -0.05 -12.80 0.96
CA ALA A 27 -0.30 -12.30 -0.39
C ALA A 27 0.72 -12.86 -1.39
N TRP A 28 2.01 -12.85 -1.05
CA TRP A 28 3.06 -13.46 -1.88
C TRP A 28 2.83 -14.96 -2.09
N ARG A 29 2.51 -15.70 -1.02
CA ARG A 29 2.26 -17.15 -1.10
C ARG A 29 1.05 -17.44 -1.98
N ILE A 30 -0.06 -16.73 -1.80
CA ILE A 30 -1.26 -16.92 -2.63
C ILE A 30 -0.92 -16.62 -4.10
N LEU A 31 -0.27 -15.49 -4.37
CA LEU A 31 -0.05 -15.03 -5.74
C LEU A 31 0.98 -15.87 -6.52
N TYR A 32 1.98 -16.46 -5.86
CA TYR A 32 3.06 -17.20 -6.52
C TYR A 32 3.03 -18.72 -6.30
N ARG A 33 2.32 -19.23 -5.29
CA ARG A 33 2.26 -20.68 -5.01
C ARG A 33 0.94 -21.34 -5.33
N THR A 34 -0.11 -20.57 -5.68
CA THR A 34 -1.43 -21.14 -6.00
C THR A 34 -1.77 -21.00 -7.48
N LYS A 35 -2.50 -21.99 -8.02
CA LYS A 35 -2.98 -21.98 -9.42
C LYS A 35 -3.89 -20.78 -9.69
N GLU A 36 -4.77 -20.46 -8.74
CA GLU A 36 -5.65 -19.30 -8.80
C GLU A 36 -4.87 -17.98 -8.84
N GLY A 37 -3.77 -17.88 -8.08
CA GLY A 37 -2.90 -16.71 -8.10
C GLY A 37 -2.21 -16.47 -9.44
N GLU A 38 -1.78 -17.54 -10.12
CA GLU A 38 -1.20 -17.43 -11.46
C GLU A 38 -2.23 -16.97 -12.49
N LEU A 39 -3.45 -17.54 -12.43
CA LEU A 39 -4.57 -17.12 -13.28
C LEU A 39 -4.91 -15.64 -13.06
N PHE A 40 -4.85 -15.17 -11.81
CA PHE A 40 -5.07 -13.78 -11.45
C PHE A 40 -4.01 -12.82 -12.04
N ARG A 41 -2.74 -13.26 -12.07
CA ARG A 41 -1.64 -12.49 -12.68
C ARG A 41 -1.77 -12.46 -14.20
N ILE A 42 -2.21 -13.56 -14.81
CA ILE A 42 -2.43 -13.65 -16.26
C ILE A 42 -3.59 -12.75 -16.67
N SER A 43 -4.73 -12.81 -15.96
CA SER A 43 -5.90 -11.98 -16.25
C SER A 43 -5.61 -10.49 -16.11
N GLY A 44 -4.70 -10.09 -15.20
CA GLY A 44 -4.28 -8.70 -15.03
C GLY A 44 -3.25 -8.19 -16.04
N LYS A 45 -2.50 -9.08 -16.70
CA LYS A 45 -1.47 -8.70 -17.69
C LYS A 45 -1.97 -8.73 -19.13
N ALA A 46 -2.81 -9.70 -19.47
CA ALA A 46 -3.30 -9.90 -20.82
C ALA A 46 -4.74 -10.42 -20.78
N GLU A 47 -5.69 -9.50 -20.65
CA GLU A 47 -7.12 -9.84 -20.60
C GLU A 47 -7.56 -10.58 -21.87
N GLU A 48 -7.11 -10.13 -23.04
CA GLU A 48 -7.40 -10.77 -24.33
C GLU A 48 -6.95 -12.23 -24.35
N PHE A 49 -5.72 -12.52 -23.90
CA PHE A 49 -5.21 -13.89 -23.83
C PHE A 49 -6.06 -14.77 -22.90
N SER A 50 -6.50 -14.23 -21.77
CA SER A 50 -7.35 -14.97 -20.84
C SER A 50 -8.76 -15.25 -21.37
N LEU A 51 -9.31 -14.35 -22.20
CA LEU A 51 -10.58 -14.57 -22.90
C LEU A 51 -10.44 -15.67 -23.96
N TYR A 52 -9.35 -15.65 -24.74
CA TYR A 52 -9.06 -16.69 -25.74
C TYR A 52 -8.77 -18.06 -25.11
N ALA A 53 -8.15 -18.11 -23.93
CA ALA A 53 -7.88 -19.35 -23.20
C ALA A 53 -9.12 -19.92 -22.45
N GLY A 54 -10.30 -19.29 -22.58
CA GLY A 54 -11.55 -19.78 -21.99
C GLY A 54 -11.74 -19.48 -20.51
N PHE A 55 -10.95 -18.57 -19.93
CA PHE A 55 -11.07 -18.20 -18.52
C PHE A 55 -12.15 -17.13 -18.30
N LYS A 56 -12.89 -17.24 -17.19
CA LYS A 56 -13.89 -16.23 -16.79
C LYS A 56 -13.22 -15.01 -16.15
N THR A 57 -12.59 -14.16 -16.95
CA THR A 57 -11.89 -12.92 -16.53
C THR A 57 -12.72 -12.05 -15.59
N LYS A 58 -14.00 -11.84 -15.93
CA LYS A 58 -14.93 -11.04 -15.11
C LYS A 58 -15.03 -11.53 -13.66
N ARG A 59 -14.99 -12.85 -13.42
CA ARG A 59 -15.06 -13.41 -12.07
C ARG A 59 -13.82 -13.04 -11.26
N TYR A 60 -12.63 -13.15 -11.85
CA TYR A 60 -11.38 -12.79 -11.18
C TYR A 60 -11.30 -11.29 -10.88
N ASN A 61 -11.77 -10.43 -11.79
CA ASN A 61 -11.84 -8.98 -11.54
C ASN A 61 -12.77 -8.64 -10.37
N ILE A 62 -13.96 -9.24 -10.29
CA ILE A 62 -14.89 -9.00 -9.17
C ILE A 62 -14.28 -9.47 -7.85
N ILE A 63 -13.67 -10.67 -7.83
CA ILE A 63 -12.99 -11.21 -6.65
C ILE A 63 -11.85 -10.27 -6.23
N ALA A 64 -11.09 -9.73 -7.20
CA ALA A 64 -10.01 -8.78 -6.94
C ALA A 64 -10.48 -7.52 -6.23
N MET A 65 -11.53 -6.90 -6.77
CA MET A 65 -12.10 -5.68 -6.23
C MET A 65 -12.65 -5.91 -4.82
N SER A 66 -13.36 -7.02 -4.60
CA SER A 66 -13.90 -7.40 -3.29
C SER A 66 -12.80 -7.64 -2.25
N ILE A 67 -11.74 -8.38 -2.59
CA ILE A 67 -10.61 -8.64 -1.67
C ILE A 67 -9.86 -7.34 -1.36
N SER A 68 -9.58 -6.51 -2.37
CA SER A 68 -8.90 -5.22 -2.18
C SER A 68 -9.70 -4.29 -1.25
N GLY A 69 -11.01 -4.17 -1.47
CA GLY A 69 -11.89 -3.38 -0.61
C GLY A 69 -11.93 -3.90 0.84
N ALA A 70 -12.03 -5.22 1.01
CA ALA A 70 -12.00 -5.83 2.35
C ALA A 70 -10.68 -5.58 3.08
N LEU A 71 -9.54 -5.71 2.40
CA LEU A 71 -8.22 -5.43 2.97
C LEU A 71 -8.06 -3.94 3.30
N HIS A 72 -8.53 -3.04 2.44
CA HIS A 72 -8.45 -1.60 2.69
C HIS A 72 -9.33 -1.19 3.88
N GLY A 73 -10.53 -1.76 4.00
CA GLY A 73 -11.40 -1.56 5.16
C GLY A 73 -10.74 -2.04 6.47
N LEU A 74 -10.06 -3.19 6.43
CA LEU A 74 -9.31 -3.70 7.57
C LEU A 74 -8.17 -2.76 7.99
N VAL A 75 -7.44 -2.19 7.02
CA VAL A 75 -6.40 -1.18 7.29
C VAL A 75 -6.99 0.05 7.97
N GLY A 76 -8.14 0.55 7.50
CA GLY A 76 -8.84 1.67 8.13
C GLY A 76 -9.24 1.38 9.57
N TYR A 77 -9.79 0.18 9.83
CA TYR A 77 -10.12 -0.27 11.18
C TYR A 77 -8.88 -0.32 12.09
N ILE A 78 -7.78 -0.90 11.61
CA ILE A 78 -6.52 -0.99 12.35
C ILE A 78 -5.96 0.42 12.64
N ALA A 79 -6.03 1.36 11.69
CA ALA A 79 -5.54 2.73 11.89
C ALA A 79 -6.29 3.45 13.02
N VAL A 80 -7.61 3.31 13.08
CA VAL A 80 -8.44 3.91 14.14
C VAL A 80 -8.17 3.28 15.50
N VAL A 81 -8.14 1.94 15.57
CA VAL A 81 -7.99 1.22 16.84
C VAL A 81 -6.57 1.32 17.40
N SER A 82 -5.56 1.31 16.53
CA SER A 82 -4.15 1.23 16.95
C SER A 82 -3.50 2.59 17.20
N ILE A 83 -3.81 3.61 16.39
CA ILE A 83 -3.05 4.88 16.38
C ILE A 83 -3.88 6.00 16.99
N HIS A 84 -5.07 6.25 16.43
CA HIS A 84 -5.84 7.44 16.78
C HIS A 84 -6.71 7.26 18.02
N HIS A 85 -7.03 6.01 18.39
CA HIS A 85 -7.92 5.60 19.48
C HIS A 85 -9.32 6.27 19.47
N THR A 86 -9.60 7.09 18.45
CA THR A 86 -10.79 7.91 18.23
C THR A 86 -10.94 8.14 16.72
N CYS A 87 -12.18 8.17 16.23
CA CYS A 87 -12.47 8.53 14.84
C CYS A 87 -12.47 10.06 14.71
N HIS A 88 -11.32 10.68 14.44
CA HIS A 88 -11.27 12.11 14.16
C HIS A 88 -11.49 12.41 12.67
N SER A 89 -12.06 13.57 12.36
CA SER A 89 -12.20 14.00 10.96
C SER A 89 -10.83 14.18 10.31
N GLY A 90 -10.60 13.52 9.17
CA GLY A 90 -9.36 13.62 8.41
C GLY A 90 -8.26 12.61 8.75
N PHE A 91 -8.50 11.58 9.58
CA PHE A 91 -7.49 10.55 9.89
C PHE A 91 -6.98 9.79 8.65
N TYR A 92 -7.78 9.75 7.58
CA TYR A 92 -7.47 9.04 6.34
C TYR A 92 -6.68 9.90 5.33
N LEU A 93 -6.51 11.20 5.58
CA LEU A 93 -5.83 12.10 4.64
C LEU A 93 -4.39 11.61 4.41
N GLY A 94 -3.99 11.50 3.15
CA GLY A 94 -2.65 11.08 2.75
C GLY A 94 -2.38 9.57 2.83
N LEU A 95 -3.12 8.79 3.64
CA LEU A 95 -2.89 7.34 3.76
C LEU A 95 -3.01 6.60 2.42
N GLY A 96 -4.04 6.94 1.63
CA GLY A 96 -4.26 6.36 0.31
C GLY A 96 -3.16 6.73 -0.69
N TRP A 97 -2.70 7.99 -0.69
CA TRP A 97 -1.63 8.47 -1.56
C TRP A 97 -0.28 7.81 -1.23
N ASN A 98 0.00 7.62 0.06
CA ASN A 98 1.19 6.91 0.52
C ASN A 98 1.15 5.44 0.08
N ALA A 99 0.02 4.77 0.29
CA ALA A 99 -0.17 3.38 -0.14
C ALA A 99 -0.05 3.22 -1.65
N LEU A 100 -0.62 4.14 -2.43
CA LEU A 100 -0.51 4.17 -3.90
C LEU A 100 0.95 4.31 -4.34
N SER A 101 1.69 5.24 -3.73
CA SER A 101 3.10 5.48 -4.05
C SER A 101 3.95 4.23 -3.81
N VAL A 102 3.74 3.56 -2.67
CA VAL A 102 4.42 2.29 -2.34
C VAL A 102 4.06 1.20 -3.35
N ALA A 103 2.78 1.06 -3.72
CA ALA A 103 2.31 0.06 -4.67
C ALA A 103 2.93 0.25 -6.06
N LEU A 104 3.08 1.50 -6.53
CA LEU A 104 3.70 1.80 -7.82
C LEU A 104 5.18 1.43 -7.85
N ILE A 105 5.91 1.59 -6.73
CA ILE A 105 7.30 1.15 -6.62
C ILE A 105 7.39 -0.38 -6.63
N ALA A 106 6.53 -1.06 -5.86
CA ALA A 106 6.56 -2.51 -5.72
C ALA A 106 6.09 -3.28 -6.97
N LYS A 107 5.30 -2.64 -7.85
CA LYS A 107 4.77 -3.23 -9.10
C LYS A 107 4.03 -4.55 -8.82
N SER A 108 4.34 -5.60 -9.58
CA SER A 108 3.75 -6.94 -9.40
C SER A 108 4.47 -7.81 -8.36
N TYR A 109 5.47 -7.29 -7.65
CA TYR A 109 6.27 -8.05 -6.69
C TYR A 109 5.91 -7.68 -5.25
N PRO A 110 5.06 -8.45 -4.56
CA PRO A 110 4.61 -8.13 -3.20
C PRO A 110 5.75 -8.16 -2.17
N LEU A 111 6.85 -8.85 -2.44
CA LEU A 111 8.04 -8.82 -1.57
C LEU A 111 8.73 -7.46 -1.55
N LEU A 112 8.66 -6.68 -2.64
CA LEU A 112 9.23 -5.34 -2.72
C LEU A 112 8.44 -4.31 -1.90
N LEU A 113 7.24 -4.65 -1.43
CA LEU A 113 6.39 -3.75 -0.65
C LEU A 113 7.05 -3.37 0.69
N ILE A 114 7.77 -4.31 1.32
CA ILE A 114 8.44 -4.11 2.61
C ILE A 114 9.53 -3.03 2.51
N PRO A 115 10.58 -3.18 1.67
CA PRO A 115 11.63 -2.17 1.56
C PRO A 115 11.11 -0.85 1.00
N ALA A 116 10.20 -0.88 0.01
CA ALA A 116 9.63 0.34 -0.57
C ALA A 116 8.83 1.15 0.47
N SER A 117 8.00 0.47 1.29
CA SER A 117 7.25 1.12 2.35
C SER A 117 8.16 1.72 3.41
N PHE A 118 9.29 1.08 3.73
CA PHE A 118 10.22 1.60 4.74
C PHE A 118 10.88 2.89 4.28
N ILE A 119 11.36 2.92 3.02
CA ILE A 119 11.99 4.10 2.42
C ILE A 119 11.00 5.26 2.32
N LEU A 120 9.78 5.00 1.80
CA LEU A 120 8.77 6.04 1.67
C LEU A 120 8.23 6.51 3.03
N ALA A 121 8.04 5.62 3.99
CA ALA A 121 7.65 6.01 5.35
C ALA A 121 8.70 6.93 5.97
N TYR A 122 9.99 6.59 5.85
CA TYR A 122 11.08 7.45 6.31
C TYR A 122 11.04 8.83 5.64
N LEU A 123 10.89 8.87 4.31
CA LEU A 123 10.86 10.12 3.55
C LEU A 123 9.67 11.01 3.93
N PHE A 124 8.48 10.42 4.06
CA PHE A 124 7.26 11.16 4.40
C PHE A 124 7.26 11.63 5.86
N SER A 125 7.75 10.80 6.79
CA SER A 125 7.97 11.23 8.17
C SER A 125 9.01 12.35 8.24
N ALA A 126 10.13 12.24 7.52
CA ALA A 126 11.15 13.30 7.47
C ALA A 126 10.58 14.62 6.90
N SER A 127 9.69 14.52 5.91
CA SER A 127 8.99 15.68 5.35
C SER A 127 8.08 16.34 6.39
N ASP A 128 7.31 15.54 7.14
CA ASP A 128 6.45 16.04 8.21
C ASP A 128 7.24 16.71 9.34
N TYR A 129 8.35 16.09 9.76
CA TYR A 129 9.28 16.68 10.73
C TYR A 129 9.85 18.01 10.22
N ALA A 130 10.27 18.09 8.96
CA ALA A 130 10.80 19.34 8.39
C ALA A 130 9.76 20.47 8.41
N VAL A 131 8.47 20.17 8.16
CA VAL A 131 7.40 21.18 8.22
C VAL A 131 7.24 21.74 9.63
N LEU A 132 7.32 20.88 10.65
CA LEU A 132 7.20 21.28 12.06
C LEU A 132 8.35 22.17 12.53
N PHE A 133 9.59 21.89 12.13
CA PHE A 133 10.77 22.63 12.59
C PHE A 133 11.06 23.92 11.81
N TYR A 134 10.72 23.96 10.52
CA TYR A 134 11.01 25.11 9.66
C TYR A 134 9.82 26.06 9.46
N SER A 135 8.74 25.92 10.26
CA SER A 135 7.52 26.75 10.18
C SER A 135 6.93 26.84 8.77
N MET A 136 7.03 25.74 8.01
CA MET A 136 6.45 25.69 6.67
C MET A 136 4.92 25.52 6.74
N PRO A 137 4.17 25.98 5.73
CA PRO A 137 2.73 25.75 5.68
C PRO A 137 2.42 24.24 5.68
N PHE A 138 1.38 23.82 6.42
CA PHE A 138 0.96 22.43 6.59
C PHE A 138 0.75 21.65 5.27
N ASN A 139 0.55 22.35 4.14
CA ASN A 139 0.38 21.74 2.82
C ASN A 139 1.70 21.28 2.16
N ALA A 140 2.86 21.63 2.71
CA ALA A 140 4.16 21.28 2.15
C ALA A 140 4.40 19.76 2.12
N SER A 141 3.95 19.02 3.14
CA SER A 141 4.05 17.55 3.17
C SER A 141 3.29 16.89 2.00
N PHE A 142 2.10 17.41 1.67
CA PHE A 142 1.31 16.93 0.53
C PHE A 142 1.96 17.26 -0.81
N LEU A 143 2.61 18.42 -0.92
CA LEU A 143 3.36 18.79 -2.12
C LEU A 143 4.51 17.81 -2.36
N ILE A 144 5.27 17.48 -1.30
CA ILE A 144 6.38 16.53 -1.38
C ILE A 144 5.90 15.14 -1.77
N GLN A 145 4.81 14.65 -1.13
CA GLN A 145 4.18 13.38 -1.51
C GLN A 145 3.76 13.36 -2.99
N GLY A 146 3.17 14.46 -3.47
CA GLY A 146 2.77 14.61 -4.88
C GLY A 146 3.96 14.60 -5.85
N ILE A 147 5.05 15.28 -5.51
CA ILE A 147 6.29 15.29 -6.31
C ILE A 147 6.91 13.88 -6.36
N VAL A 148 6.95 13.17 -5.23
CA VAL A 148 7.45 11.80 -5.16
C VAL A 148 6.60 10.88 -6.03
N LEU A 149 5.27 10.95 -5.91
CA LEU A 149 4.35 10.17 -6.73
C LEU A 149 4.54 10.48 -8.22
N PHE A 150 4.68 11.76 -8.58
CA PHE A 150 4.93 12.19 -9.95
C PHE A 150 6.25 11.64 -10.50
N ALA A 151 7.33 11.68 -9.70
CA ALA A 151 8.63 11.12 -10.08
C ALA A 151 8.57 9.59 -10.31
N ILE A 152 7.83 8.86 -9.47
CA ILE A 152 7.61 7.42 -9.62
C ILE A 152 6.80 7.14 -10.90
N ALA A 153 5.73 7.89 -11.14
CA ALA A 153 4.90 7.77 -12.33
C ALA A 153 5.69 8.08 -13.62
N ALA A 154 6.47 9.17 -13.63
CA ALA A 154 7.32 9.53 -14.75
C ALA A 154 8.36 8.45 -15.05
N SER A 155 8.99 7.89 -14.01
CA SER A 155 9.92 6.77 -14.14
C SER A 155 9.26 5.52 -14.73
N HIS A 156 8.00 5.28 -14.41
CA HIS A 156 7.24 4.16 -14.96
C HIS A 156 6.97 4.33 -16.47
N ILE A 157 6.61 5.55 -16.89
CA ILE A 157 6.36 5.87 -18.31
C ILE A 157 7.66 5.82 -19.11
N GLY A 158 8.75 6.40 -18.57
CA GLY A 158 10.07 6.40 -19.21
C GLY A 158 10.64 5.00 -19.42
N GLY A 159 10.40 4.07 -18.48
CA GLY A 159 10.83 2.68 -18.60
C GLY A 159 10.13 1.88 -19.70
N LYS A 160 8.94 2.29 -20.15
CA LYS A 160 8.20 1.63 -21.24
C LYS A 160 8.78 1.94 -22.64
N LYS A 161 9.65 2.96 -22.75
CA LYS A 161 10.22 3.38 -24.04
C LYS A 161 11.46 2.58 -24.47
N ASN A 162 12.01 1.73 -23.60
CA ASN A 162 13.24 0.95 -23.83
C ASN A 162 13.02 -0.58 -23.89
N GLY A 163 11.80 -1.05 -24.18
CA GLY A 163 11.46 -2.47 -24.29
C GLY A 163 10.64 -2.77 -25.53
#